data_AF-B4J9G1-F1
#
_entry.id   AF-B4J9G1-F1
#
_cell.length_a   1.000
_cell.length_b   1.000
_cell.length_c   1.000
_cell.angle_alpha   90.00
_cell.angle_beta   90.00
_cell.angle_gamma   90.00
#
_symmetry.space_group_name_H-M   'P 1'
#
loop_
_entity.id
_entity.type
_entity.pdbx_description
1 polymer ?
#
loop_
_entity_poly.entity_id
_entity_poly.type
_entity_poly.pdbx_seq_one_letter_code
_entity_poly.pdbx_strand_id
1 'polypeptide(L)'
;MLAGINAASTFAAEYERCELTANETQLDLSIDETLERQQIEMGSRTLCGNFELCAELDDHFEYIECMKNSGSQNMDIIVEINHNATSAHTRLREDIDSVQQTLVLCTLEAQVAYESSMRLAFEELQVCRSQADDYPR
;
A
#
# COMPACT_ATOMS: atom_id res chain seq x y z
N MET A 1 -21.77 -11.56 -31.86
CA MET A 1 -21.82 -12.16 -30.51
C MET A 1 -20.44 -12.56 -29.96
N LEU A 2 -19.50 -13.05 -30.79
CA LEU A 2 -18.12 -13.35 -30.37
C LEU A 2 -17.40 -12.13 -29.75
N ALA A 3 -17.62 -10.93 -30.28
CA ALA A 3 -17.04 -9.68 -29.75
C ALA A 3 -17.46 -9.40 -28.29
N GLY A 4 -18.71 -9.68 -27.93
CA GLY A 4 -19.21 -9.42 -26.57
C GLY A 4 -18.68 -10.40 -25.52
N ILE A 5 -18.61 -11.69 -25.86
CA ILE A 5 -18.03 -12.72 -24.98
C ILE A 5 -16.53 -12.45 -24.79
N ASN A 6 -15.83 -12.09 -25.87
CA ASN A 6 -14.41 -11.78 -25.83
C ASN A 6 -14.11 -10.52 -25.00
N ALA A 7 -14.99 -9.52 -25.04
CA ALA A 7 -14.86 -8.32 -24.21
C ALA A 7 -14.98 -8.64 -22.72
N ALA A 8 -15.97 -9.45 -22.33
CA ALA A 8 -16.17 -9.83 -20.93
C ALA A 8 -15.01 -10.66 -20.37
N SER A 9 -14.51 -11.64 -21.13
CA SER A 9 -13.35 -12.44 -20.71
C SER A 9 -12.07 -11.61 -20.60
N THR A 10 -11.86 -10.67 -21.53
CA THR A 10 -10.71 -9.76 -21.49
C THR A 10 -10.77 -8.84 -20.28
N PHE A 11 -11.95 -8.24 -20.01
CA PHE A 11 -12.14 -7.40 -18.82
C PHE A 11 -11.83 -8.16 -17.53
N ALA A 12 -12.36 -9.37 -17.37
CA ALA A 12 -12.14 -10.18 -16.18
C ALA A 12 -10.63 -10.47 -15.97
N ALA A 13 -9.92 -10.84 -17.03
CA ALA A 13 -8.49 -11.13 -16.96
C ALA A 13 -7.65 -9.88 -16.62
N GLU A 14 -7.97 -8.72 -17.23
CA GLU A 14 -7.27 -7.47 -16.93
C GLU A 14 -7.56 -6.98 -15.51
N TYR A 15 -8.81 -7.09 -15.06
CA TYR A 15 -9.19 -6.73 -13.69
C TYR A 15 -8.44 -7.60 -12.65
N GLU A 16 -8.42 -8.93 -12.84
CA GLU A 16 -7.66 -9.85 -11.98
C GLU A 16 -6.16 -9.52 -11.98
N ARG A 17 -5.60 -9.16 -13.14
CA ARG A 17 -4.20 -8.72 -13.22
C ARG A 17 -3.95 -7.45 -12.40
N CYS A 18 -4.85 -6.47 -12.45
CA CYS A 18 -4.74 -5.25 -11.65
C CYS A 18 -4.72 -5.57 -10.15
N GLU A 19 -5.60 -6.46 -9.68
CA GLU A 19 -5.65 -6.89 -8.27
C GLU A 19 -4.39 -7.65 -7.85
N LEU A 20 -3.88 -8.55 -8.70
CA LEU A 20 -2.65 -9.29 -8.43
C LEU A 20 -1.45 -8.35 -8.29
N THR A 21 -1.26 -7.42 -9.23
CA THR A 21 -0.16 -6.46 -9.18
C THR A 21 -0.26 -5.55 -7.94
N ALA A 22 -1.46 -5.11 -7.56
CA ALA A 22 -1.66 -4.32 -6.35
C ALA A 22 -1.28 -5.12 -5.08
N ASN A 23 -1.71 -6.38 -4.99
CA ASN A 23 -1.38 -7.25 -3.86
C ASN A 23 0.13 -7.56 -3.77
N GLU A 24 0.79 -7.82 -4.90
CA GLU A 24 2.24 -8.02 -4.94
C GLU A 24 2.98 -6.78 -4.46
N THR A 25 2.58 -5.59 -4.94
CA THR A 25 3.17 -4.32 -4.51
C THR A 25 2.96 -4.09 -3.01
N GLN A 26 1.77 -4.40 -2.49
CA GLN A 26 1.49 -4.28 -1.05
C GLN A 26 2.32 -5.24 -0.19
N LEU A 27 2.59 -6.45 -0.69
CA LEU A 27 3.48 -7.40 -0.03
C LEU A 27 4.92 -6.88 0.04
N ASP A 28 5.43 -6.30 -1.04
CA ASP A 28 6.78 -5.72 -1.06
C ASP A 28 6.92 -4.58 -0.05
N LEU A 29 5.94 -3.68 0.01
CA LEU A 29 5.90 -2.58 1.00
C LEU A 29 5.93 -3.08 2.45
N SER A 30 5.24 -4.20 2.74
CA SER A 30 5.19 -4.76 4.10
C SER A 30 6.56 -5.17 4.66
N ILE A 31 7.52 -5.49 3.78
CA ILE A 31 8.89 -5.85 4.17
C ILE A 31 9.64 -4.60 4.66
N ASP A 32 9.53 -3.49 3.93
CA ASP A 32 10.18 -2.23 4.27
C ASP A 32 9.58 -1.63 5.56
N GLU A 33 8.26 -1.67 5.70
CA GLU A 33 7.56 -1.27 6.93
C GLU A 33 8.03 -2.05 8.16
N THR A 34 8.28 -3.35 8.00
CA THR A 34 8.77 -4.21 9.09
C THR A 34 10.15 -3.76 9.55
N LEU A 35 11.04 -3.39 8.63
CA LEU A 35 12.37 -2.91 8.96
C LEU A 35 12.32 -1.56 9.68
N GLU A 36 11.54 -0.60 9.19
CA GLU A 36 11.37 0.71 9.82
C GLU A 36 10.78 0.56 11.24
N ARG A 37 9.79 -0.32 11.42
CA ARG A 37 9.22 -0.65 12.73
C ARG A 37 10.26 -1.22 13.69
N GLN A 38 11.12 -2.12 13.24
CA GLN A 38 12.19 -2.70 14.07
C GLN A 38 13.20 -1.65 14.54
N GLN A 39 13.55 -0.68 13.70
CA GLN A 39 14.46 0.40 14.08
C GLN A 39 13.86 1.29 15.19
N ILE A 40 12.58 1.65 15.05
CA ILE A 40 11.85 2.41 16.07
C ILE A 40 11.78 1.62 17.39
N GLU A 41 11.47 0.33 17.33
CA GLU A 41 11.44 -0.53 18.52
C GLU A 41 12.80 -0.65 19.19
N MET A 42 13.88 -0.73 18.40
CA MET A 42 15.24 -0.78 18.94
C MET A 42 15.59 0.50 19.70
N GLY A 43 15.30 1.67 19.14
CA GLY A 43 15.48 2.95 19.84
C GLY A 43 14.68 2.99 21.15
N SER A 44 13.42 2.56 21.12
CA SER A 44 12.57 2.53 22.31
C SER A 44 13.12 1.61 23.40
N ARG A 45 13.66 0.43 23.04
CA ARG A 45 14.27 -0.50 23.99
C ARG A 45 15.53 0.08 24.61
N THR A 46 16.38 0.73 23.81
CA THR A 46 17.59 1.39 24.32
C THR A 46 17.24 2.47 25.34
N LEU A 47 16.24 3.31 25.04
CA LEU A 47 15.78 4.35 25.95
C LEU A 47 15.28 3.78 27.29
N CYS A 48 14.42 2.75 27.25
CA CYS A 48 13.94 2.10 28.45
C CYS A 48 15.08 1.45 29.24
N GLY A 49 15.97 0.73 28.55
CA GLY A 49 17.12 0.06 29.16
C GLY A 49 18.07 1.04 29.87
N ASN A 50 18.29 2.23 29.30
CA ASN A 50 19.10 3.27 29.95
C ASN A 50 18.51 3.72 31.30
N PHE A 51 17.18 3.80 31.41
CA PHE A 51 16.53 4.15 32.67
C PHE A 51 16.49 2.97 33.65
N GLU A 52 16.27 1.76 33.16
CA GLU A 52 16.31 0.55 33.98
C GLU A 52 17.71 0.35 34.61
N LEU A 53 18.78 0.55 33.83
CA LEU A 53 20.16 0.50 34.32
C LEU A 53 20.41 1.50 35.45
N CYS A 54 19.91 2.73 35.35
CA CYS A 54 20.05 3.69 36.44
C CYS A 54 19.24 3.27 37.67
N ALA A 55 18.07 2.65 37.49
CA ALA A 55 17.20 2.22 38.57
C ALA A 55 17.78 1.06 39.41
N GLU A 56 18.79 0.36 38.92
CA GLU A 56 19.52 -0.68 39.66
C GLU A 56 20.54 -0.11 40.66
N LEU A 57 20.80 1.21 40.65
CA LEU A 57 21.78 1.85 41.54
C LEU A 57 21.16 2.19 42.90
N ASP A 58 21.72 1.59 43.96
CA ASP A 58 21.32 1.85 45.34
C ASP A 58 21.83 3.19 45.89
N ASP A 59 23.00 3.67 45.44
CA ASP A 59 23.55 4.94 45.88
C ASP A 59 22.83 6.12 45.22
N HIS A 60 22.35 7.05 46.05
CA HIS A 60 21.55 8.17 45.58
C HIS A 60 22.33 9.16 44.72
N PHE A 61 23.63 9.37 44.96
CA PHE A 61 24.43 10.27 44.14
C PHE A 61 24.69 9.64 42.78
N GLU A 62 25.06 8.36 42.74
CA GLU A 62 25.26 7.61 41.50
C GLU A 62 23.98 7.51 40.67
N TYR A 63 22.83 7.23 41.31
CA TYR A 63 21.52 7.22 40.66
C TYR A 63 21.21 8.58 40.00
N ILE A 64 21.33 9.68 40.74
CA ILE A 64 21.02 11.03 40.23
C ILE A 64 21.97 11.40 39.08
N GLU A 65 23.25 11.06 39.21
CA GLU A 65 24.23 11.31 38.14
C GLU A 65 23.94 10.47 36.89
N CYS A 66 23.60 9.19 37.04
CA CYS A 66 23.19 8.32 35.95
C CYS A 66 21.98 8.89 35.23
N MET A 67 20.90 9.23 35.97
CA MET A 67 19.69 9.81 35.39
C MET A 67 19.97 11.11 34.62
N LYS A 68 20.84 11.98 35.16
CA LYS A 68 21.26 13.21 34.48
C LYS A 68 21.99 12.93 33.16
N ASN A 69 22.93 11.98 33.16
CA ASN A 69 23.74 11.66 31.98
C ASN A 69 22.91 10.91 30.91
N SER A 70 22.17 9.88 31.33
CA SER A 70 21.24 9.13 30.47
C SER A 70 20.12 10.02 29.93
N GLY A 71 19.65 11.02 30.68
CA GLY A 71 18.62 11.94 30.24
C GLY A 71 18.99 12.69 28.96
N SER A 72 20.23 13.18 28.84
CA SER A 72 20.69 13.86 27.62
C SER A 72 20.77 12.91 26.43
N GLN A 73 21.29 11.70 26.62
CA GLN A 73 21.39 10.69 25.57
C GLN A 73 20.00 10.19 25.13
N ASN A 74 19.09 10.00 26.08
CA ASN A 74 17.72 9.57 25.83
C ASN A 74 16.94 10.63 25.06
N MET A 75 17.23 11.92 25.23
CA MET A 75 16.62 12.97 24.40
C MET A 75 16.98 12.82 22.92
N ASP A 76 18.24 12.52 22.61
CA ASP A 76 18.66 12.28 21.21
C ASP A 76 17.95 11.06 20.64
N ILE A 77 17.84 9.97 21.41
CA ILE A 77 17.09 8.76 21.02
C ILE A 77 15.60 9.07 20.78
N ILE A 78 14.95 9.87 21.63
CA ILE A 78 13.54 10.26 21.44
C ILE A 78 13.37 11.05 20.14
N VAL A 79 14.27 11.99 19.86
CA VAL A 79 14.22 12.80 18.65
C VAL A 79 14.36 11.90 17.42
N GLU A 80 15.28 10.94 17.45
CA GLU A 80 15.48 9.98 16.37
C GLU A 80 14.25 9.08 16.17
N ILE A 81 13.71 8.51 17.26
CA ILE A 81 12.47 7.71 17.21
C ILE A 81 11.35 8.52 16.57
N ASN A 82 11.14 9.77 17.01
CA ASN A 82 10.07 10.61 16.52
C ASN A 82 10.25 10.96 15.03
N HIS A 83 11.47 11.28 14.61
CA HIS A 83 11.80 11.55 13.21
C HIS A 83 11.55 10.31 12.34
N ASN A 84 12.07 9.15 12.74
CA ASN A 84 11.94 7.91 11.99
C ASN A 84 10.48 7.47 11.92
N ALA A 85 9.73 7.53 13.03
CA ALA A 85 8.31 7.23 13.06
C ALA A 85 7.49 8.17 12.18
N THR A 86 7.78 9.48 12.20
CA THR A 86 7.08 10.46 11.36
C THR A 86 7.36 10.22 9.88
N SER A 87 8.62 9.97 9.52
CA SER A 87 9.02 9.65 8.15
C SER A 87 8.37 8.36 7.67
N ALA A 88 8.46 7.28 8.46
CA ALA A 88 7.90 5.97 8.15
C ALA A 88 6.39 6.03 7.95
N HIS A 89 5.67 6.68 8.88
CA HIS A 89 4.22 6.87 8.79
C HIS A 89 3.83 7.67 7.54
N THR A 90 4.60 8.70 7.17
CA THR A 90 4.31 9.51 5.98
C THR A 90 4.50 8.69 4.71
N ARG A 91 5.63 7.97 4.58
CA ARG A 91 5.90 7.09 3.44
C ARG A 91 4.87 6.00 3.30
N LEU A 92 4.58 5.28 4.38
CA LEU A 92 3.56 4.22 4.41
C LEU A 92 2.22 4.73 3.86
N ARG A 93 1.82 5.93 4.27
CA ARG A 93 0.57 6.52 3.77
C ARG A 93 0.64 6.80 2.27
N GLU A 94 1.71 7.42 1.81
CA GLU A 94 1.93 7.71 0.38
C GLU A 94 1.96 6.43 -0.46
N ASP A 95 2.59 5.38 0.04
CA ASP A 95 2.72 4.09 -0.63
C ASP A 95 1.36 3.37 -0.72
N ILE A 96 0.58 3.34 0.36
CA ILE A 96 -0.79 2.79 0.35
C ILE A 96 -1.68 3.56 -0.63
N ASP A 97 -1.65 4.89 -0.56
CA ASP A 97 -2.45 5.74 -1.44
C ASP A 97 -2.05 5.52 -2.91
N SER A 98 -0.76 5.36 -3.19
CA SER A 98 -0.21 5.05 -4.52
C SER A 98 -0.66 3.69 -5.07
N VAL A 99 -0.61 2.63 -4.24
CA VAL A 99 -1.09 1.29 -4.62
C VAL A 99 -2.58 1.34 -4.95
N GLN A 100 -3.37 2.00 -4.09
CA GLN A 100 -4.81 2.11 -4.30
C GLN A 100 -5.15 2.94 -5.55
N GLN A 101 -4.43 4.05 -5.79
CA GLN A 101 -4.58 4.84 -7.00
C GLN A 101 -4.27 4.01 -8.25
N THR A 102 -3.19 3.25 -8.23
CA THR A 102 -2.78 2.37 -9.34
C THR A 102 -3.84 1.31 -9.64
N LEU A 103 -4.40 0.67 -8.60
CA LEU A 103 -5.48 -0.31 -8.75
C LEU A 103 -6.73 0.33 -9.40
N VAL A 104 -7.13 1.51 -8.92
CA VAL A 104 -8.30 2.22 -9.45
C VAL A 104 -8.10 2.61 -10.91
N LEU A 105 -6.92 3.15 -11.26
CA LEU A 105 -6.63 3.54 -12.64
C LEU A 105 -6.61 2.33 -13.57
N CYS A 106 -5.94 1.25 -13.17
CA CYS A 106 -5.85 0.01 -13.96
C CYS A 106 -7.24 -0.60 -14.21
N THR A 107 -8.08 -0.70 -13.17
CA THR A 107 -9.43 -1.27 -13.30
C THR A 107 -10.35 -0.37 -14.13
N LEU A 108 -10.21 0.95 -14.02
CA LEU A 108 -10.93 1.91 -14.85
C LEU A 108 -10.55 1.78 -16.34
N GLU A 109 -9.26 1.62 -16.65
CA GLU A 109 -8.80 1.39 -18.03
C GLU A 109 -9.40 0.11 -18.62
N ALA A 110 -9.41 -0.98 -17.84
CA ALA A 110 -10.06 -2.22 -18.23
C ALA A 110 -11.56 -2.02 -18.50
N GLN A 111 -12.24 -1.24 -17.65
CA GLN A 111 -13.66 -0.94 -17.82
C GLN A 111 -13.92 -0.12 -19.09
N VAL A 112 -13.12 0.91 -19.37
CA VAL A 112 -13.25 1.71 -20.60
C VAL A 112 -13.07 0.83 -21.85
N ALA A 113 -12.09 -0.08 -21.83
CA ALA A 113 -11.87 -1.03 -22.92
C ALA A 113 -13.07 -1.97 -23.11
N TYR A 114 -13.66 -2.45 -22.02
CA TYR A 114 -14.87 -3.27 -22.03
C TYR A 114 -16.06 -2.52 -22.64
N GLU A 115 -16.34 -1.30 -22.16
CA GLU A 115 -17.45 -0.47 -22.65
C GLU A 115 -17.31 -0.17 -24.15
N SER A 116 -16.10 0.16 -24.60
CA SER A 116 -15.80 0.38 -26.02
C SER A 116 -16.04 -0.88 -26.86
N SER A 117 -15.57 -2.04 -26.39
CA SER A 117 -15.77 -3.33 -27.07
C SER A 117 -17.24 -3.73 -27.11
N MET A 118 -18.00 -3.39 -26.07
CA MET A 118 -19.43 -3.69 -26.00
C MET A 118 -20.27 -2.81 -26.91
N ARG A 119 -19.88 -1.54 -27.08
CA ARG A 119 -20.47 -0.66 -28.08
C ARG A 119 -20.30 -1.24 -29.49
N LEU A 120 -19.10 -1.71 -29.84
CA LEU A 120 -18.84 -2.35 -31.13
C LEU A 120 -19.67 -3.63 -31.32
N ALA A 121 -19.76 -4.47 -30.29
CA ALA A 121 -20.60 -5.67 -30.34
C ALA A 121 -22.08 -5.35 -30.55
N PHE A 122 -22.56 -4.24 -29.98
CA PHE A 122 -23.94 -3.77 -30.17
C PHE A 122 -24.17 -3.24 -31.59
N GLU A 123 -23.23 -2.48 -32.14
CA GLU A 123 -23.27 -2.03 -33.54
C GLU A 123 -23.33 -3.22 -34.52
N GLU A 124 -22.51 -4.25 -34.30
CA GLU A 124 -22.57 -5.50 -35.08
C GLU A 124 -23.95 -6.16 -35.01
N LEU A 125 -24.55 -6.24 -33.81
CA LEU A 125 -25.87 -6.83 -33.63
C LEU A 125 -26.96 -6.04 -34.35
N GLN A 126 -26.88 -4.71 -34.37
CA GLN A 126 -27.82 -3.87 -35.11
C GLN A 126 -27.73 -4.12 -36.62
N VAL A 127 -26.52 -4.24 -37.17
CA VAL A 127 -26.30 -4.56 -38.59
C VAL A 127 -26.83 -5.96 -38.91
N CYS A 128 -26.55 -6.96 -38.08
CA CYS A 128 -27.09 -8.31 -38.28
C CYS A 128 -28.63 -8.32 -38.27
N ARG A 129 -29.25 -7.53 -37.38
CA ARG A 129 -30.71 -7.43 -37.30
C ARG A 129 -31.30 -6.79 -38.57
N SER A 130 -30.75 -5.69 -39.07
CA SER A 130 -31.27 -5.05 -40.28
C SER A 130 -31.18 -5.96 -41.51
N GLN A 131 -30.08 -6.71 -41.64
CA GLN A 131 -29.90 -7.70 -42.71
C GLN A 131 -30.91 -8.86 -42.63
N ALA A 132 -31.30 -9.28 -41.42
CA ALA A 132 -32.32 -10.31 -41.23
C ALA A 132 -33.72 -9.80 -41.59
N ASP A 133 -34.02 -8.52 -41.33
CA ASP A 133 -35.30 -7.90 -41.67
C ASP A 133 -35.45 -7.66 -43.19
N ASP A 134 -34.34 -7.46 -43.92
CA ASP A 134 -34.31 -7.29 -45.38
C ASP A 134 -34.29 -8.62 -46.18
N TYR A 135 -34.25 -9.77 -45.52
CA TYR A 135 -34.28 -11.07 -46.21
C TYR A 135 -35.71 -11.42 -46.66
N PRO A 136 -36.00 -11.57 -47.97
CA PRO A 136 -37.34 -11.90 -48.42
C PRO A 136 -37.73 -13.31 -47.94
N ARG A 137 -38.92 -13.43 -47.33
CA ARG A 137 -39.52 -14.72 -46.98
C ARG A 137 -39.93 -15.51 -48.21
#